data_AF-A0A9E3GKK3-F1
#
_entry.id   AF-A0A9E3GKK3-F1
#
_cell.length_a   1.000
_cell.length_b   1.000
_cell.length_c   1.000
_cell.angle_alpha   90.00
_cell.angle_beta   90.00
_cell.angle_gamma   90.00
#
_symmetry.space_group_name_H-M   'P 1'
#
loop_
_entity.id
_entity.type
_entity.pdbx_description
1 polymer ?
#
loop_
_entity_poly.entity_id
_entity_poly.type
_entity_poly.pdbx_seq_one_letter_code
_entity_poly.pdbx_strand_id
1 'polypeptide(L)'
;MKSKSVAIIIYLLFFNKIAFAKEGMPQLNPEFWLSQILWLTIIFLILYFLIQKFFSPKLFALIDSRTNFIKSLLEEAELCKNQIQKLENEYNLIITEAKNEAKKISIKLKNDFNDKISLKRKEFENILNSETLKAEQEINNFKKQTLENIQNIAGDFSKELIEKITGVTPNSSNLNAVILEISNKEKKSQYV
;
A
#
# COMPACT_ATOMS: atom_id res chain seq x y z
N MET A 1 56.63 38.65 -20.48
CA MET A 1 56.72 40.06 -20.93
C MET A 1 56.75 41.11 -19.81
N LYS A 2 56.24 40.85 -18.60
CA LYS A 2 56.17 41.89 -17.53
C LYS A 2 57.52 42.27 -16.89
N SER A 3 58.53 41.40 -16.88
CA SER A 3 59.83 41.71 -16.22
C SER A 3 60.71 42.69 -17.02
N LYS A 4 60.70 42.61 -18.36
CA LYS A 4 61.50 43.50 -19.23
C LYS A 4 60.96 44.93 -19.24
N SER A 5 59.63 45.10 -19.21
CA SER A 5 59.00 46.43 -19.13
C SER A 5 59.27 47.15 -17.81
N VAL A 6 59.31 46.42 -16.69
CA VAL A 6 59.64 47.00 -15.38
C VAL A 6 61.11 47.43 -15.33
N ALA A 7 62.03 46.64 -15.90
CA ALA A 7 63.45 47.01 -15.98
C ALA A 7 63.70 48.27 -16.84
N ILE A 8 62.94 48.46 -17.92
CA ILE A 8 63.04 49.64 -18.80
C ILE A 8 62.52 50.91 -18.09
N ILE A 9 61.46 50.79 -17.31
CA ILE A 9 60.92 51.92 -16.52
C ILE A 9 61.90 52.32 -15.41
N ILE A 10 62.52 51.34 -14.74
CA ILE A 10 63.56 51.59 -13.72
C ILE A 10 64.79 52.24 -14.35
N TYR A 11 65.20 51.80 -15.55
CA TYR A 11 66.31 52.39 -16.30
C TYR A 11 66.02 53.83 -16.75
N LEU A 12 64.80 54.11 -17.24
CA LEU A 12 64.34 55.47 -17.60
C LEU A 12 64.28 56.42 -16.40
N LEU A 13 63.95 55.91 -15.21
CA LEU A 13 63.97 56.70 -13.97
C LEU A 13 65.40 56.97 -13.46
N PHE A 14 66.36 56.08 -13.69
CA PHE A 14 67.75 56.24 -13.27
C PHE A 14 68.62 57.06 -14.24
N PHE A 15 68.31 57.09 -15.54
CA PHE A 15 69.11 57.80 -16.55
C PHE A 15 68.83 59.30 -16.68
N ASN A 16 67.73 59.81 -16.10
CA ASN A 16 67.36 61.21 -16.23
C ASN A 16 68.03 62.06 -15.12
N LYS A 17 69.36 62.23 -15.19
CA LYS A 17 70.07 63.20 -14.35
C LYS A 17 69.95 64.61 -14.96
N ILE A 18 69.20 65.45 -14.25
CA ILE A 18 69.33 66.91 -14.13
C ILE A 18 68.81 67.74 -15.32
N ALA A 19 67.51 68.03 -15.29
CA ALA A 19 66.94 69.27 -15.84
C ALA A 19 65.69 69.65 -15.04
N PHE A 20 65.86 70.07 -13.78
CA PHE A 20 64.78 70.72 -13.03
C PHE A 20 65.30 71.98 -12.36
N ALA A 21 64.52 73.04 -12.53
CA ALA A 21 64.87 74.43 -12.28
C ALA A 21 65.38 74.68 -10.85
N LYS A 22 66.44 75.48 -10.79
CA LYS A 22 67.11 75.94 -9.57
C LYS A 22 66.32 77.08 -8.93
N GLU A 23 65.06 76.83 -8.53
CA GLU A 23 64.26 77.65 -7.61
C GLU A 23 62.85 77.06 -7.46
N GLY A 24 62.66 76.29 -6.39
CA GLY A 24 61.39 75.73 -5.95
C GLY A 24 61.53 75.36 -4.48
N MET A 25 60.41 75.28 -3.74
CA MET A 25 60.44 75.04 -2.28
C MET A 25 61.46 73.94 -1.91
N PRO A 26 62.27 74.10 -0.84
CA PRO A 26 63.40 73.20 -0.51
C PRO A 26 63.07 71.71 -0.46
N GLN A 27 61.79 71.36 -0.30
CA GLN A 27 61.22 70.01 -0.34
C GLN A 27 61.19 69.34 -1.73
N LEU A 28 61.33 70.10 -2.83
CA LEU A 28 61.30 69.57 -4.20
C LEU A 28 62.71 69.45 -4.83
N ASN A 29 63.76 69.61 -4.03
CA ASN A 29 65.14 69.49 -4.49
C ASN A 29 65.45 68.02 -4.89
N PRO A 30 65.73 67.75 -6.19
CA PRO A 30 65.92 66.37 -6.69
C PRO A 30 67.18 65.67 -6.15
N GLU A 31 68.09 66.41 -5.52
CA GLU A 31 69.33 65.87 -4.93
C GLU A 31 69.05 64.81 -3.85
N PHE A 32 67.96 64.94 -3.09
CA PHE A 32 67.62 64.00 -2.01
C PHE A 32 66.73 62.84 -2.45
N TRP A 33 66.15 62.88 -3.65
CA TRP A 33 65.21 61.87 -4.13
C TRP A 33 65.84 60.48 -4.24
N LEU A 34 67.11 60.39 -4.66
CA LEU A 34 67.80 59.10 -4.80
C LEU A 34 67.93 58.36 -3.45
N SER A 35 68.22 59.11 -2.38
CA SER A 35 68.31 58.55 -1.03
C SER A 35 66.93 58.15 -0.48
N GLN A 36 65.91 58.99 -0.71
CA GLN A 36 64.52 58.69 -0.32
C GLN A 36 64.00 57.42 -1.00
N ILE A 37 64.24 57.27 -2.30
CA ILE A 37 63.82 56.10 -3.09
C ILE A 37 64.55 54.83 -2.63
N LEU A 38 65.85 54.93 -2.30
CA LEU A 38 66.62 53.80 -1.78
C LEU A 38 66.05 53.30 -0.45
N TRP A 39 65.83 54.19 0.52
CA TRP A 39 65.26 53.81 1.82
C TRP A 39 63.82 53.31 1.71
N LEU A 40 63.00 53.94 0.87
CA LEU A 40 61.65 53.48 0.59
C LEU A 40 61.64 52.07 0.00
N THR A 41 62.55 51.76 -0.93
CA THR A 41 62.67 50.43 -1.53
C THR A 41 63.07 49.39 -0.48
N ILE A 42 64.01 49.71 0.42
CA ILE A 42 64.41 48.80 1.51
C ILE A 42 63.24 48.50 2.44
N ILE A 43 62.56 49.53 2.93
CA ILE A 43 61.42 49.37 3.84
C ILE A 43 60.27 48.63 3.15
N PHE A 44 60.00 48.93 1.88
CA PHE A 44 58.99 48.26 1.08
C PHE A 44 59.29 46.78 0.90
N LEU A 45 60.55 46.41 0.61
CA LEU A 45 60.96 45.02 0.50
C LEU A 45 60.80 44.28 1.83
N ILE A 46 61.25 44.87 2.94
CA ILE A 46 61.09 44.29 4.28
C ILE A 46 59.60 44.02 4.58
N LEU A 47 58.75 45.01 4.33
CA LEU A 47 57.31 44.90 4.52
C LEU A 47 56.69 43.83 3.59
N TYR A 48 57.08 43.81 2.32
CA TYR A 48 56.63 42.82 1.34
C TYR A 48 56.97 41.40 1.80
N PHE A 49 58.20 41.15 2.25
CA PHE A 49 58.61 39.84 2.75
C PHE A 49 57.87 39.45 4.03
N LEU A 50 57.59 40.41 4.93
CA LEU A 50 56.75 40.16 6.12
C LEU A 50 55.34 39.69 5.71
N ILE A 51 54.70 40.41 4.79
CA ILE A 51 53.35 40.09 4.32
C ILE A 51 53.34 38.73 3.60
N GLN A 52 54.29 38.51 2.70
CA GLN A 52 54.44 37.27 1.93
C GLN A 52 54.60 36.06 2.85
N LYS A 53 55.40 36.20 3.92
CA LYS A 53 55.71 35.07 4.81
C LYS A 53 54.64 34.84 5.89
N PHE A 54 53.96 35.89 6.38
CA PHE A 54 53.01 35.76 7.49
C PHE A 54 51.54 35.78 7.09
N PHE A 55 51.13 36.64 6.14
CA PHE A 55 49.71 36.82 5.81
C PHE A 55 49.23 35.80 4.77
N SER A 56 50.06 35.55 3.75
CA SER A 56 49.76 34.58 2.69
C SER A 56 49.38 33.18 3.21
N PRO A 57 50.18 32.50 4.07
CA PRO A 57 49.83 31.16 4.53
C PRO A 57 48.55 31.13 5.39
N LYS A 58 48.29 32.18 6.19
CA LYS A 58 47.07 32.27 7.00
C LYS A 58 45.82 32.40 6.15
N LEU A 59 45.89 33.15 5.04
CA LEU A 59 44.77 33.30 4.11
C LEU A 59 44.48 31.99 3.37
N PHE A 60 45.52 31.31 2.87
CA PHE A 60 45.35 30.01 2.20
C PHE A 60 44.77 28.95 3.15
N ALA A 61 45.28 28.85 4.38
CA ALA A 61 44.75 27.90 5.36
C ALA A 61 43.26 28.11 5.66
N LEU A 62 42.80 29.38 5.69
CA LEU A 62 41.37 29.69 5.86
C LEU A 62 40.54 29.27 4.64
N ILE A 63 41.02 29.52 3.44
CA ILE A 63 40.34 29.12 2.19
C ILE A 63 40.25 27.59 2.10
N ASP A 64 41.33 26.88 2.42
CA ASP A 64 41.36 25.42 2.43
C ASP A 64 40.41 24.86 3.48
N SER A 65 40.40 25.43 4.70
CA SER A 65 39.47 25.02 5.76
C SER A 65 38.02 25.16 5.33
N ARG A 66 37.63 26.30 4.73
CA ARG A 66 36.27 26.52 4.22
C ARG A 66 35.94 25.56 3.08
N THR A 67 36.88 25.34 2.17
CA THR A 67 36.68 24.43 1.04
C THR A 67 36.49 22.99 1.53
N ASN A 68 37.28 22.56 2.50
CA ASN A 68 37.17 21.22 3.10
C ASN A 68 35.86 21.07 3.87
N PHE A 69 35.43 22.10 4.59
CA PHE A 69 34.14 22.11 5.27
C PHE A 69 32.96 22.02 4.30
N ILE A 70 33.01 22.75 3.17
CA ILE A 70 31.99 22.65 2.13
C ILE A 70 31.97 21.25 1.51
N LYS A 71 33.15 20.67 1.23
CA LYS A 71 33.25 19.30 0.73
C LYS A 71 32.67 18.29 1.71
N SER A 72 32.99 18.38 3.00
CA SER A 72 32.42 17.46 4.00
C SER A 72 30.90 17.59 4.10
N LEU A 73 30.36 18.81 4.02
CA LEU A 73 28.90 19.01 4.00
C LEU A 73 28.25 18.41 2.74
N LEU A 74 28.91 18.51 1.58
CA LEU A 74 28.41 17.89 0.35
C LEU A 74 28.45 16.36 0.42
N GLU A 75 29.52 15.78 0.97
CA GLU A 75 29.64 14.34 1.21
C GLU A 75 28.57 13.86 2.20
N GLU A 76 28.35 14.59 3.30
CA GLU A 76 27.30 14.26 4.27
C GLU A 76 25.90 14.36 3.67
N ALA A 77 25.64 15.38 2.85
CA ALA A 77 24.38 15.52 2.12
C ALA A 77 24.16 14.38 1.12
N GLU A 78 25.20 13.94 0.41
CA GLU A 78 25.14 12.79 -0.50
C GLU A 78 24.89 11.48 0.26
N LEU A 79 25.57 11.27 1.39
CA LEU A 79 25.34 10.11 2.26
C LEU A 79 23.90 10.09 2.80
N CYS A 80 23.40 11.22 3.27
CA CYS A 80 22.02 11.37 3.74
C CYS A 80 21.02 11.06 2.62
N LYS A 81 21.25 11.61 1.41
CA LYS A 81 20.42 11.30 0.24
C LYS A 81 20.41 9.80 -0.09
N ASN A 82 21.58 9.16 -0.08
CA ASN A 82 21.70 7.73 -0.34
C ASN A 82 21.01 6.88 0.74
N GLN A 83 21.08 7.29 2.01
CA GLN A 83 20.37 6.64 3.10
C GLN A 83 18.85 6.79 2.95
N ILE A 84 18.36 7.99 2.62
CA ILE A 84 16.94 8.24 2.36
C ILE A 84 16.45 7.37 1.19
N GLN A 85 17.20 7.29 0.09
CA GLN A 85 16.82 6.47 -1.05
C GLN A 85 16.77 4.98 -0.71
N LYS A 86 17.71 4.48 0.10
CA LYS A 86 17.67 3.10 0.61
C LYS A 86 16.44 2.86 1.49
N LEU A 87 16.18 3.78 2.43
CA LEU A 87 15.05 3.69 3.34
C LEU A 87 13.71 3.75 2.58
N GLU A 88 13.61 4.59 1.55
CA GLU A 88 12.44 4.68 0.68
C GLU A 88 12.19 3.37 -0.07
N ASN A 89 13.25 2.74 -0.59
CA ASN A 89 13.16 1.43 -1.25
C ASN A 89 12.69 0.34 -0.27
N GLU A 90 13.29 0.28 0.93
CA GLU A 90 12.88 -0.68 1.97
C GLU A 90 11.43 -0.45 2.43
N TYR A 91 11.05 0.81 2.64
CA TYR A 91 9.67 1.18 2.97
C TYR A 91 8.69 0.74 1.89
N ASN A 92 9.00 1.01 0.62
CA ASN A 92 8.16 0.62 -0.51
C ASN A 92 8.04 -0.91 -0.65
N LEU A 93 9.12 -1.65 -0.36
CA LEU A 93 9.09 -3.11 -0.31
C LEU A 93 8.17 -3.60 0.80
N ILE A 94 8.32 -3.10 2.03
CA ILE A 94 7.47 -3.48 3.18
C ILE A 94 5.99 -3.20 2.89
N ILE A 95 5.68 -2.03 2.32
CA ILE A 95 4.29 -1.68 1.95
C ILE A 95 3.74 -2.63 0.87
N THR A 96 4.57 -3.00 -0.09
CA THR A 96 4.16 -3.92 -1.17
C THR A 96 3.95 -5.33 -0.64
N GLU A 97 4.83 -5.82 0.24
CA GLU A 97 4.70 -7.10 0.92
C GLU A 97 3.44 -7.13 1.79
N ALA A 98 3.21 -6.12 2.63
CA ALA A 98 2.02 -6.02 3.47
C ALA A 98 0.73 -6.01 2.64
N LYS A 99 0.70 -5.29 1.51
CA LYS A 99 -0.43 -5.31 0.56
C LYS A 99 -0.65 -6.70 -0.04
N ASN A 100 0.42 -7.41 -0.39
CA ASN A 100 0.34 -8.75 -0.95
C ASN A 100 -0.14 -9.77 0.09
N GLU A 101 0.34 -9.68 1.34
CA GLU A 101 -0.14 -10.50 2.44
C GLU A 101 -1.63 -10.25 2.75
N ALA A 102 -2.05 -8.99 2.83
CA ALA A 102 -3.45 -8.64 3.02
C ALA A 102 -4.34 -9.23 1.90
N LYS A 103 -3.90 -9.16 0.65
CA LYS A 103 -4.59 -9.81 -0.49
C LYS A 103 -4.65 -11.33 -0.33
N LYS A 104 -3.55 -11.99 0.04
CA LYS A 104 -3.51 -13.44 0.28
C LYS A 104 -4.49 -13.85 1.38
N ILE A 105 -4.51 -13.10 2.50
CA ILE A 105 -5.44 -13.33 3.61
C ILE A 105 -6.88 -13.16 3.14
N SER A 106 -7.18 -12.10 2.39
CA SER A 106 -8.53 -11.84 1.87
C SER A 106 -9.01 -12.98 0.95
N ILE A 107 -8.16 -13.45 0.03
CA ILE A 107 -8.49 -14.58 -0.86
C ILE A 107 -8.70 -15.86 -0.05
N LYS A 108 -7.81 -16.15 0.91
CA LYS A 108 -7.93 -17.33 1.78
C LYS A 108 -9.23 -17.30 2.57
N LEU A 109 -9.55 -16.18 3.21
CA LEU A 109 -10.81 -16.01 3.95
C LEU A 109 -12.03 -16.19 3.05
N LYS A 110 -12.01 -15.64 1.82
CA LYS A 110 -13.11 -15.81 0.87
C LYS A 110 -13.31 -17.27 0.50
N ASN A 111 -12.22 -18.00 0.24
CA ASN A 111 -12.29 -19.43 -0.09
C ASN A 111 -12.80 -20.25 1.12
N ASP A 112 -12.22 -20.06 2.30
CA ASP A 112 -12.65 -20.74 3.54
C ASP A 112 -14.13 -20.46 3.84
N PHE A 113 -14.61 -19.24 3.59
CA PHE A 113 -16.02 -18.87 3.78
C PHE A 113 -16.93 -19.53 2.75
N ASN A 114 -16.53 -19.56 1.48
CA ASN A 114 -17.26 -20.27 0.43
C ASN A 114 -17.37 -21.77 0.72
N ASP A 115 -16.29 -22.38 1.20
CA ASP A 115 -16.28 -23.80 1.58
C ASP A 115 -17.24 -24.05 2.74
N LYS A 116 -17.22 -23.22 3.78
CA LYS A 116 -18.17 -23.28 4.90
C LYS A 116 -19.62 -23.09 4.45
N ILE A 117 -19.89 -22.13 3.56
CA ILE A 117 -21.22 -21.93 2.97
C ILE A 117 -21.65 -23.19 2.22
N SER A 118 -20.76 -23.79 1.43
CA SER A 118 -21.08 -24.99 0.65
C SER A 118 -21.40 -26.19 1.54
N LEU A 119 -20.65 -26.37 2.63
CA LEU A 119 -20.90 -27.41 3.62
C LEU A 119 -22.24 -27.19 4.33
N LYS A 120 -22.50 -25.96 4.80
CA LYS A 120 -23.79 -25.62 5.43
C LYS A 120 -24.96 -25.80 4.48
N ARG A 121 -24.81 -25.42 3.22
CA ARG A 121 -25.84 -25.66 2.19
C ARG A 121 -26.13 -27.15 2.03
N LYS A 122 -25.10 -28.00 1.93
CA LYS A 122 -25.28 -29.45 1.85
C LYS A 122 -25.95 -30.04 3.10
N GLU A 123 -25.57 -29.58 4.30
CA GLU A 123 -26.24 -29.97 5.54
C GLU A 123 -27.73 -29.60 5.52
N PHE A 124 -28.05 -28.37 5.12
CA PHE A 124 -29.43 -27.92 4.98
C PHE A 124 -30.22 -28.70 3.92
N GLU A 125 -29.62 -28.99 2.76
CA GLU A 125 -30.25 -29.80 1.72
C GLU A 125 -30.58 -31.21 2.23
N ASN A 126 -29.67 -31.83 3.00
CA ASN A 126 -29.91 -33.14 3.61
C ASN A 126 -31.06 -33.10 4.63
N ILE A 127 -31.10 -32.07 5.48
CA ILE A 127 -32.19 -31.88 6.45
C ILE A 127 -33.52 -31.70 5.71
N LEU A 128 -33.55 -30.80 4.71
CA LEU A 128 -34.75 -30.51 3.93
C LEU A 128 -35.27 -31.75 3.21
N ASN A 129 -34.39 -32.54 2.59
CA ASN A 129 -34.75 -33.81 1.96
C ASN A 129 -35.34 -34.80 2.98
N SER A 130 -34.74 -34.89 4.17
CA SER A 130 -35.25 -35.78 5.22
C SER A 130 -36.62 -35.36 5.75
N GLU A 131 -36.87 -34.05 5.93
CA GLU A 131 -38.16 -33.52 6.33
C GLU A 131 -39.21 -33.70 5.24
N THR A 132 -38.83 -33.50 3.96
CA THR A 132 -39.70 -33.72 2.81
C THR A 132 -40.13 -35.19 2.74
N LEU A 133 -39.21 -36.13 2.90
CA LEU A 133 -39.53 -37.57 2.94
C LEU A 133 -40.46 -37.93 4.11
N LYS A 134 -40.26 -37.34 5.30
CA LYS A 134 -41.16 -37.53 6.44
C LYS A 134 -42.56 -37.00 6.15
N ALA A 135 -42.67 -35.80 5.60
CA ALA A 135 -43.96 -35.20 5.21
C ALA A 135 -44.67 -36.06 4.15
N GLU A 136 -43.95 -36.57 3.15
CA GLU A 136 -44.50 -37.50 2.15
C GLU A 136 -45.00 -38.81 2.77
N GLN A 137 -44.28 -39.35 3.76
CA GLN A 137 -44.71 -40.54 4.51
C GLN A 137 -45.97 -40.25 5.35
N GLU A 138 -46.02 -39.12 6.04
CA GLU A 138 -47.19 -38.68 6.80
C GLU A 138 -48.41 -38.48 5.90
N ILE A 139 -48.24 -37.82 4.75
CA ILE A 139 -49.31 -37.65 3.75
C ILE A 139 -49.81 -39.01 3.25
N ASN A 140 -48.90 -39.94 2.94
CA ASN A 140 -49.30 -41.28 2.50
C ASN A 140 -50.03 -42.07 3.59
N ASN A 141 -49.58 -41.99 4.84
CA ASN A 141 -50.25 -42.63 5.96
C ASN A 141 -51.63 -42.00 6.22
N PHE A 142 -51.73 -40.67 6.20
CA PHE A 142 -52.98 -39.94 6.33
C PHE A 142 -53.96 -40.31 5.20
N LYS A 143 -53.47 -40.44 3.95
CA LYS A 143 -54.27 -40.89 2.82
C LYS A 143 -54.81 -42.32 3.02
N LYS A 144 -53.99 -43.26 3.52
CA LYS A 144 -54.42 -44.63 3.83
C LYS A 144 -55.49 -44.65 4.92
N GLN A 145 -55.23 -43.96 6.04
CA GLN A 145 -56.18 -43.85 7.16
C GLN A 145 -57.49 -43.20 6.73
N THR A 146 -57.43 -42.15 5.90
CA THR A 146 -58.63 -41.48 5.38
C THR A 146 -59.44 -42.42 4.48
N LEU A 147 -58.80 -43.22 3.63
CA LEU A 147 -59.51 -44.22 2.81
C LEU A 147 -60.21 -45.28 3.67
N GLU A 148 -59.57 -45.77 4.74
CA GLU A 148 -60.19 -46.70 5.69
C GLU A 148 -61.36 -46.04 6.44
N ASN A 149 -61.19 -44.80 6.90
CA ASN A 149 -62.24 -44.05 7.57
C ASN A 149 -63.44 -43.78 6.65
N ILE A 150 -63.21 -43.45 5.37
CA ILE A 150 -64.28 -43.28 4.38
C ILE A 150 -65.05 -44.60 4.19
N GLN A 151 -64.37 -45.75 4.12
CA GLN A 151 -65.03 -47.05 4.02
C GLN A 151 -65.92 -47.32 5.23
N ASN A 152 -65.45 -47.02 6.44
CA ASN A 152 -66.23 -47.17 7.66
C ASN A 152 -67.45 -46.23 7.69
N ILE A 153 -67.26 -44.95 7.37
CA ILE A 153 -68.35 -43.96 7.30
C ILE A 153 -69.37 -44.35 6.23
N ALA A 154 -68.93 -44.84 5.07
CA ALA A 154 -69.83 -45.32 4.02
C ALA A 154 -70.64 -46.54 4.48
N GLY A 155 -70.03 -47.44 5.26
CA GLY A 155 -70.71 -48.57 5.89
C GLY A 155 -71.78 -48.13 6.89
N ASP A 156 -71.43 -47.22 7.80
CA ASP A 156 -72.35 -46.68 8.79
C ASP A 156 -73.51 -45.91 8.13
N PHE A 157 -73.21 -45.06 7.14
CA PHE A 157 -74.22 -44.32 6.39
C PHE A 157 -75.14 -45.24 5.58
N SER A 158 -74.58 -46.26 4.92
CA SER A 158 -75.38 -47.25 4.18
C SER A 158 -76.27 -48.06 5.10
N LYS A 159 -75.78 -48.42 6.30
CA LYS A 159 -76.55 -49.11 7.32
C LYS A 159 -77.73 -48.24 7.80
N GLU A 160 -77.47 -46.98 8.13
CA GLU A 160 -78.52 -46.02 8.56
C GLU A 160 -79.57 -45.82 7.46
N LEU A 161 -79.14 -45.73 6.20
CA LEU A 161 -80.02 -45.53 5.05
C LEU A 161 -80.89 -46.77 4.76
N ILE A 162 -80.34 -47.99 4.85
CA ILE A 162 -81.08 -49.25 4.70
C ILE A 162 -82.07 -49.44 5.84
N GLU A 163 -81.68 -49.11 7.08
CA GLU A 163 -82.56 -49.21 8.25
C GLU A 163 -83.75 -48.24 8.14
N LYS A 164 -83.53 -47.00 7.68
CA LYS A 164 -84.61 -46.03 7.40
C LYS A 164 -85.57 -46.46 6.29
N ILE A 165 -85.10 -47.15 5.26
CA ILE A 165 -85.92 -47.52 4.10
C ILE A 165 -86.67 -48.84 4.32
N THR A 166 -86.02 -49.82 4.95
CA THR A 166 -86.56 -51.20 5.05
C THR A 166 -87.06 -51.56 6.45
N GLY A 167 -86.71 -50.79 7.48
CA GLY A 167 -87.09 -51.05 8.88
C GLY A 167 -86.41 -52.28 9.51
N VAL A 168 -85.43 -52.89 8.82
CA VAL A 168 -84.69 -54.07 9.27
C VAL A 168 -83.20 -53.73 9.37
N THR A 169 -82.55 -54.08 10.47
CA THR A 169 -81.10 -53.88 10.65
C THR A 169 -80.32 -54.88 9.79
N PRO A 170 -79.52 -54.42 8.82
CA PRO A 170 -78.75 -55.34 7.98
C PRO A 170 -77.57 -55.96 8.75
N ASN A 171 -77.18 -57.20 8.38
CA ASN A 171 -76.03 -57.89 8.97
C ASN A 171 -74.73 -57.16 8.58
N SER A 172 -74.04 -56.61 9.59
CA SER A 172 -72.82 -55.80 9.45
C SER A 172 -71.69 -56.51 8.72
N SER A 173 -71.58 -57.84 8.84
CA SER A 173 -70.51 -58.60 8.19
C SER A 173 -70.69 -58.71 6.67
N ASN A 174 -71.93 -58.91 6.20
CA ASN A 174 -72.21 -58.98 4.75
C ASN A 174 -72.13 -57.60 4.09
N LEU A 175 -72.58 -56.56 4.81
CA LEU A 175 -72.63 -55.20 4.28
C LEU A 175 -71.20 -54.62 4.08
N ASN A 176 -70.31 -54.86 5.05
CA ASN A 176 -68.90 -54.49 4.93
C ASN A 176 -68.19 -55.29 3.82
N ALA A 177 -68.54 -56.57 3.62
CA ALA A 177 -67.98 -57.38 2.53
C ALA A 177 -68.36 -56.83 1.14
N VAL A 178 -69.62 -56.42 0.94
CA VAL A 178 -70.08 -55.81 -0.33
C VAL A 178 -69.43 -54.46 -0.58
N ILE A 179 -69.26 -53.62 0.45
CA ILE A 179 -68.57 -52.32 0.33
C ILE A 179 -67.10 -52.49 -0.04
N LEU A 180 -66.42 -53.48 0.55
CA LEU A 180 -65.04 -53.82 0.20
C LEU A 180 -64.92 -54.33 -1.24
N GLU A 181 -65.88 -55.11 -1.72
CA GLU A 181 -65.93 -55.58 -3.11
C GLU A 181 -66.09 -54.42 -4.10
N ILE A 182 -67.01 -53.49 -3.83
CA ILE A 182 -67.24 -52.30 -4.66
C ILE A 182 -66.00 -51.38 -4.66
N SER A 183 -65.42 -51.12 -3.49
CA SER A 183 -64.21 -50.28 -3.35
C SER A 183 -63.00 -50.87 -4.09
N ASN A 184 -62.80 -52.18 -4.06
CA ASN A 184 -61.72 -52.85 -4.79
C ASN A 184 -61.95 -52.89 -6.31
N LYS A 185 -63.20 -52.92 -6.76
CA LYS A 185 -63.56 -52.85 -8.19
C LYS A 185 -63.23 -51.49 -8.80
N GLU A 186 -63.49 -50.41 -8.07
CA GLU A 186 -63.12 -49.04 -8.50
C GLU A 186 -61.61 -48.81 -8.51
N LYS A 187 -60.88 -49.25 -7.48
CA LYS A 187 -59.40 -49.20 -7.47
C LYS A 187 -58.78 -49.85 -8.70
N LYS A 188 -59.35 -50.95 -9.20
CA LYS A 188 -58.84 -51.66 -10.40
C LYS A 188 -59.12 -50.91 -11.72
N SER A 189 -60.13 -50.03 -11.75
CA SER A 189 -60.51 -49.24 -12.93
C SER A 189 -59.69 -47.95 -13.08
N GLN A 190 -59.03 -47.48 -12.02
CA GLN A 190 -58.33 -46.19 -12.00
C GLN A 190 -56.82 -46.29 -12.33
N TYR A 191 -56.32 -47.50 -12.60
CA TYR A 191 -54.95 -47.80 -13.05
C TYR A 191 -54.88 -48.42 -14.46
N VAL A 192 -55.97 -48.35 -15.23
CA VAL A 192 -55.99 -48.57 -16.71
C VAL A 192 -56.18 -47.21 -17.36
#